data_AF-A0A060Z2C6-F1
#
_entry.id   AF-A0A060Z2C6-F1
#
_cell.length_a   1.000
_cell.length_b   1.000
_cell.length_c   1.000
_cell.angle_alpha   90.00
_cell.angle_beta   90.00
_cell.angle_gamma   90.00
#
_symmetry.space_group_name_H-M   'P 1'
#
loop_
_entity.id
_entity.type
_entity.pdbx_description
1 polymer ?
#
loop_
_entity_poly.entity_id
_entity_poly.type
_entity_poly.pdbx_seq_one_letter_code
_entity_poly.pdbx_strand_id
1 'polypeptide(L)' 'MLRVVVESAKGIPKKKLGNPDPIAAVVFKGEKKKTKAIDSELNPVWNEVSINIYIYNPSSLWQSLGM' A
#
# COMPACT_ATOMS: atom_id res chain seq x y z
N MET A 1 -3.00 12.72 -8.92
CA MET A 1 -3.25 12.05 -7.63
C MET A 1 -3.30 10.56 -7.91
N LEU A 2 -2.47 9.75 -7.26
CA LEU A 2 -2.57 8.30 -7.35
C LEU A 2 -3.39 7.82 -6.15
N ARG A 3 -4.41 6.98 -6.40
CA ARG A 3 -5.17 6.27 -5.36
C ARG A 3 -4.95 4.77 -5.56
N VAL A 4 -4.47 4.10 -4.53
CA VAL A 4 -4.24 2.65 -4.54
C VAL A 4 -5.08 2.02 -3.44
N VAL A 5 -5.87 1.01 -3.80
CA VAL A 5 -6.64 0.16 -2.89
C VAL A 5 -6.05 -1.25 -2.93
N VAL A 6 -5.77 -1.78 -1.74
CA VAL A 6 -5.43 -3.21 -1.59
C VAL A 6 -6.69 -3.92 -1.16
N GLU A 7 -7.28 -4.69 -2.07
CA GLU A 7 -8.52 -5.41 -1.82
C GLU A 7 -8.25 -6.69 -1.04
N SER A 8 -7.53 -7.64 -1.65
CA SER A 8 -7.29 -8.96 -1.06
C SER A 8 -6.04 -9.64 -1.61
N ALA A 9 -5.65 -10.74 -0.96
CA ALA A 9 -4.73 -11.73 -1.50
C ALA A 9 -5.33 -13.13 -1.34
N LYS A 10 -4.81 -14.12 -2.09
CA LYS A 10 -5.32 -15.50 -2.06
C LYS A 10 -4.17 -16.50 -2.11
N GLY A 11 -4.29 -17.58 -1.33
CA GLY A 11 -3.35 -18.70 -1.38
C GLY A 11 -1.96 -18.35 -0.82
N ILE A 12 -1.89 -17.52 0.21
CA ILE A 12 -0.63 -17.23 0.89
C ILE A 12 -0.05 -18.55 1.44
N PRO A 13 1.25 -18.82 1.26
CA PRO A 13 1.87 -20.04 1.77
C PRO A 13 1.77 -20.13 3.29
N LYS A 14 1.40 -21.31 3.79
CA LYS A 14 1.46 -21.62 5.23
C LYS A 14 2.91 -21.63 5.71
N LYS A 15 3.10 -21.18 6.96
CA LYS A 15 4.37 -21.40 7.66
C LYS A 15 4.38 -22.83 8.24
N LYS A 16 5.56 -23.31 8.61
CA LYS A 16 5.70 -24.62 9.29
C LYS A 16 4.94 -24.67 10.61
N LEU A 17 4.74 -23.51 11.25
CA LEU A 17 3.96 -23.36 12.48
C LEU A 17 2.92 -22.25 12.28
N GLY A 18 1.65 -22.65 12.15
CA GLY A 18 0.51 -21.74 12.02
C GLY A 18 0.33 -21.08 10.64
N ASN A 19 -0.77 -20.36 10.51
CA ASN A 19 -0.98 -19.45 9.39
C ASN A 19 -0.22 -18.13 9.64
N PRO A 20 0.24 -17.44 8.60
CA PRO A 20 0.80 -16.11 8.73
C PRO A 20 -0.27 -15.09 9.07
N ASP A 21 0.17 -13.94 9.60
CA ASP A 21 -0.64 -12.73 9.75
C ASP A 21 -0.29 -11.78 8.59
N PRO A 22 -0.95 -11.90 7.44
CA PRO A 22 -0.55 -11.16 6.25
C PRO A 22 -0.68 -9.64 6.41
N ILE A 23 0.29 -8.96 5.80
CA ILE A 23 0.31 -7.51 5.59
C ILE A 23 0.69 -7.22 4.14
N ALA A 24 0.13 -6.18 3.55
CA ALA A 24 0.58 -5.64 2.27
C ALA A 24 1.23 -4.26 2.48
N ALA A 25 2.23 -3.96 1.65
CA ALA A 25 2.86 -2.65 1.62
C ALA A 25 2.86 -2.11 0.19
N VAL A 26 2.45 -0.87 0.03
CA VAL A 26 2.55 -0.15 -1.26
C VAL A 26 3.62 0.92 -1.10
N VAL A 27 4.56 0.92 -2.05
CA VAL A 27 5.68 1.86 -2.10
C VAL A 27 5.63 2.63 -3.41
N PHE A 28 5.65 3.95 -3.36
CA PHE A 28 5.69 4.79 -4.55
C PHE A 28 6.39 6.12 -4.24
N LYS A 29 7.37 6.49 -5.08
CA LYS A 29 8.16 7.73 -4.94
C LYS A 29 8.71 7.99 -3.53
N GLY A 30 9.17 6.94 -2.85
CA GLY A 30 9.71 7.04 -1.48
C GLY A 30 8.66 7.03 -0.36
N GLU A 31 7.38 7.15 -0.68
CA GLU A 31 6.30 6.93 0.30
C GLU A 31 6.00 5.44 0.43
N LYS A 32 5.80 4.97 1.67
CA LYS A 32 5.41 3.60 2.00
C LYS A 32 4.22 3.61 2.94
N LYS A 33 3.12 2.96 2.58
CA LYS A 33 2.02 2.66 3.51
C LYS A 33 1.76 1.16 3.58
N LYS A 34 1.25 0.70 4.71
CA LYS A 34 0.96 -0.71 4.99
C LYS A 34 -0.52 -0.88 5.34
N THR A 35 -1.07 -2.06 5.04
CA THR A 35 -2.35 -2.50 5.59
C THR A 35 -2.23 -2.79 7.08
N LYS A 36 -3.37 -2.97 7.76
CA LYS A 36 -3.42 -3.69 9.03
C LYS A 36 -3.01 -5.16 8.80
N ALA A 37 -2.50 -5.80 9.84
CA ALA A 37 -2.38 -7.25 9.85
C ALA A 37 -3.78 -7.86 9.94
N ILE A 38 -3.97 -9.03 9.32
CA ILE A 38 -5.13 -9.89 9.54
C ILE A 38 -4.59 -11.18 10.13
N ASP A 39 -5.12 -11.58 11.28
CA ASP A 39 -4.56 -12.69 12.04
C ASP A 39 -4.86 -14.04 11.37
N SER A 40 -3.84 -14.89 11.23
CA SER A 40 -3.97 -16.30 10.87
C SER A 40 -4.77 -16.60 9.60
N GLU A 41 -4.68 -15.72 8.58
CA GLU A 41 -5.49 -15.81 7.35
C GLU A 41 -4.62 -15.99 6.09
N LEU A 42 -5.01 -16.90 5.20
CA LEU A 42 -4.30 -17.17 3.93
C LEU A 42 -4.93 -16.46 2.73
N ASN A 43 -6.15 -15.96 2.89
CA ASN A 43 -6.92 -15.24 1.89
C ASN A 43 -7.42 -13.90 2.45
N PRO A 44 -6.51 -13.03 2.91
CA PRO A 44 -6.88 -11.79 3.60
C PRO A 44 -7.65 -10.85 2.67
N VAL A 45 -8.68 -10.20 3.23
CA VAL A 45 -9.42 -9.12 2.59
C VAL A 45 -9.26 -7.87 3.45
N TRP A 46 -8.56 -6.87 2.93
CA TRP A 46 -8.34 -5.61 3.64
C TRP A 46 -9.38 -4.56 3.27
N ASN A 47 -9.67 -4.39 1.97
CA ASN A 47 -10.49 -3.28 1.44
C ASN A 47 -10.06 -1.88 1.93
N GLU A 48 -8.86 -1.78 2.51
CA GLU A 48 -8.34 -0.62 3.22
C GLU A 48 -6.86 -0.47 2.91
N VAL A 49 -6.59 0.18 1.79
CA VAL A 49 -5.46 1.10 1.66
C VAL A 49 -5.97 2.23 0.79
N SER A 50 -5.72 3.47 1.17
CA SER A 50 -5.85 4.61 0.27
C SER A 50 -4.58 5.41 0.45
N ILE A 51 -3.60 5.15 -0.40
CA ILE A 51 -2.48 6.07 -0.51
C ILE A 51 -2.94 7.18 -1.44
N ASN A 52 -3.16 8.38 -0.90
CA ASN A 52 -3.35 9.59 -1.68
C ASN A 52 -1.96 10.19 -1.89
N ILE A 53 -1.33 9.87 -3.01
CA ILE A 53 -0.03 10.46 -3.34
C ILE A 53 -0.26 11.64 -4.26
N TYR A 54 0.13 12.81 -3.78
CA TYR A 54 0.25 13.99 -4.61
C TYR A 54 1.46 13.78 -5.52
N ILE A 55 1.18 13.65 -6.82
CA ILE A 55 2.22 13.55 -7.83
C ILE A 55 2.77 14.97 -7.99
N TYR A 56 3.76 15.33 -7.17
CA TYR A 56 4.50 16.56 -7.41
C TYR A 56 5.33 16.38 -8.68
N ASN A 57 5.08 17.25 -9.66
CA ASN A 57 5.97 17.46 -10.78
C ASN A 57 7.02 18.48 -10.32
N PRO A 58 8.33 18.16 -10.30
CA PRO A 58 9.34 19.14 -9.89
C PRO A 58 9.25 20.45 -10.70
N SER A 59 8.83 20.39 -11.98
CA SER A 59 8.64 21.59 -12.80
C SER A 59 7.50 22.50 -12.33
N SER A 60 6.49 21.97 -11.63
CA SER A 60 5.37 22.78 -11.14
C SER A 60 5.73 23.61 -9.90
N LEU A 61 6.77 23.22 -9.15
CA LEU A 61 7.27 24.03 -8.03
C LEU A 61 7.94 25.31 -8.53
N TRP A 62 8.79 25.20 -9.56
CA TRP A 62 9.42 26.36 -10.20
C TRP A 62 8.38 27.32 -10.78
N GLN A 63 7.35 26.78 -11.47
CA GLN A 63 6.23 27.57 -12.00
C GLN A 63 5.41 28.28 -10.90
N SER A 64 5.20 27.63 -9.75
CA SER A 64 4.48 28.25 -8.61
C SER A 64 5.29 29.32 -7.88
N LEU A 65 6.63 29.24 -7.97
CA LEU A 65 7.56 30.22 -7.43
C LEU A 65 7.84 31.36 -8.42
N GLY A 66 7.25 31.33 -9.61
CA GLY A 66 7.46 32.34 -10.66
C GLY A 66 8.87 32.30 -11.28
N MET A 67 9.54 31.14 -11.22
CA MET A 67 10.86 30.89 -11.81
C MET A 67 10.78 30.15 -13.13
#